data_AF-A0A2E3I2D6-F1
#
_entry.id   AF-A0A2E3I2D6-F1
#
_cell.length_a   1.000
_cell.length_b   1.000
_cell.length_c   1.000
_cell.angle_alpha   90.00
_cell.angle_beta   90.00
_cell.angle_gamma   90.00
#
_symmetry.space_group_name_H-M   'P 1'
#
loop_
_entity.id
_entity.type
_entity.pdbx_description
1 polymer ?
#
loop_
_entity_poly.entity_id
_entity_poly.type
_entity_poly.pdbx_seq_one_letter_code
_entity_poly.pdbx_strand_id
1 'polypeptide(L)'
;MRKFIAVTCAFFITVSLWALEPDDKAIVGVWLLDGDYKDESGNSNKGTDSGDFNFKNGKFGDAVFAKGDGAIDVKDSPSLLSVEKEMTIAAWFRVDADSDTGPRKMALTY
;
A
#
# COMPACT_ATOMS: atom_id res chain seq x y z
N MET A 1 -19.25 32.47 50.39
CA MET A 1 -19.03 31.01 50.29
C MET A 1 -18.48 30.69 48.91
N ARG A 2 -17.35 29.98 48.92
CA ARG A 2 -16.39 29.80 47.84
C ARG A 2 -16.77 28.55 47.04
N LYS A 3 -16.97 28.67 45.72
CA LYS A 3 -16.97 27.51 44.81
C LYS A 3 -16.09 27.84 43.61
N PHE A 4 -14.81 27.52 43.77
CA PHE A 4 -13.87 27.40 42.65
C PHE A 4 -14.29 26.15 41.88
N ILE A 5 -14.87 26.33 40.70
CA ILE A 5 -14.98 25.24 39.73
C ILE A 5 -13.70 25.31 38.91
N ALA A 6 -12.77 24.41 39.23
CA ALA A 6 -11.61 24.14 38.40
C ALA A 6 -12.12 23.64 37.05
N VAL A 7 -12.05 24.50 36.03
CA VAL A 7 -12.20 24.09 34.63
C VAL A 7 -10.87 23.42 34.29
N THR A 8 -10.79 22.13 34.58
CA THR A 8 -9.62 21.32 34.24
C THR A 8 -9.55 21.23 32.72
N CYS A 9 -8.49 21.81 32.14
CA CYS A 9 -8.11 21.67 30.75
C CYS A 9 -8.02 20.19 30.38
N ALA A 10 -9.08 19.64 29.77
CA ALA A 10 -8.94 18.48 28.91
C ALA A 10 -8.35 18.98 27.59
N PHE A 11 -7.04 19.20 27.57
CA PHE A 11 -6.29 19.32 26.33
C PHE A 11 -6.33 17.92 25.70
N PHE A 12 -7.35 17.64 24.90
CA PHE A 12 -7.35 16.52 23.99
C PHE A 12 -6.16 16.75 23.06
N ILE A 13 -5.04 16.10 23.37
CA ILE A 13 -3.95 15.94 22.41
C ILE A 13 -4.52 14.99 21.37
N THR A 14 -5.25 15.55 20.41
CA THR A 14 -5.40 14.90 19.11
C THR A 14 -4.00 14.92 18.53
N VAL A 15 -3.26 13.83 18.75
CA VAL A 15 -2.20 13.47 17.82
C VAL A 15 -2.91 13.27 16.50
N SER A 16 -3.00 14.34 15.71
CA SER A 16 -3.25 14.25 14.29
C SER A 16 -2.04 13.51 13.75
N LEU A 17 -2.13 12.18 13.78
CA LEU A 17 -1.32 11.35 12.91
C LEU A 17 -1.59 11.93 11.54
N TRP A 18 -0.54 12.41 10.88
CA TRP A 18 -0.53 12.64 9.44
C TRP A 18 -0.67 11.26 8.76
N ALA A 19 -1.79 10.58 9.02
CA ALA A 19 -2.22 9.47 8.22
C ALA A 19 -2.74 10.13 6.95
N LEU A 20 -2.22 9.70 5.80
CA LEU A 20 -2.83 10.07 4.54
C LEU A 20 -4.31 9.70 4.62
N GLU A 21 -5.16 10.70 4.47
CA GLU A 21 -6.59 10.47 4.34
C GLU A 21 -6.82 9.72 3.02
N PRO A 22 -7.83 8.85 2.92
CA PRO A 22 -8.11 8.11 1.68
C PRO A 22 -8.32 9.00 0.44
N ASP A 23 -8.64 10.28 0.64
CA ASP A 23 -8.86 11.31 -0.40
C ASP A 23 -7.71 12.36 -0.44
N ASP A 24 -6.55 12.04 0.12
CA ASP A 24 -5.38 12.91 0.02
C ASP A 24 -4.91 12.99 -1.45
N LYS A 25 -4.76 14.21 -1.97
CA LYS A 25 -4.31 14.47 -3.34
C LYS A 25 -2.92 13.91 -3.64
N ALA A 26 -2.13 13.60 -2.61
CA ALA A 26 -0.85 12.91 -2.78
C ALA A 26 -1.01 11.44 -3.21
N ILE A 27 -2.19 10.84 -3.01
CA ILE A 27 -2.48 9.46 -3.42
C ILE A 27 -2.88 9.46 -4.89
N VAL A 28 -2.02 8.87 -5.72
CA VAL A 28 -2.25 8.73 -7.17
C VAL A 28 -2.77 7.35 -7.58
N GLY A 29 -2.71 6.36 -6.69
CA GLY A 29 -3.18 5.00 -6.95
C GLY A 29 -3.21 4.14 -5.69
N VAL A 30 -4.30 3.38 -5.52
CA VAL A 30 -4.45 2.39 -4.44
C VAL A 30 -5.10 1.14 -5.01
N TRP A 31 -4.36 0.04 -5.05
CA TRP A 31 -4.87 -1.25 -5.47
C TRP A 31 -4.95 -2.17 -4.24
N LEU A 32 -6.17 -2.44 -3.78
CA LEU A 32 -6.40 -3.32 -2.64
C LEU A 32 -6.24 -4.80 -3.01
N LEU A 33 -6.46 -5.12 -4.30
CA LEU A 33 -6.35 -6.48 -4.84
C LEU A 33 -7.31 -7.48 -4.17
N ASP A 34 -8.49 -6.98 -3.78
CA ASP A 34 -9.56 -7.73 -3.09
C ASP A 34 -10.59 -8.23 -4.11
N GLY A 35 -10.25 -9.32 -4.81
CA GLY A 35 -11.10 -9.94 -5.84
C GLY A 35 -11.12 -9.23 -7.19
N ASP A 36 -10.51 -8.04 -7.30
CA ASP A 36 -10.32 -7.32 -8.57
C ASP A 36 -9.01 -6.50 -8.61
N TYR A 37 -8.80 -5.75 -9.71
CA TYR A 37 -7.66 -4.87 -9.92
C TYR A 37 -8.05 -3.39 -9.95
N LYS A 38 -9.15 -3.03 -9.29
CA LYS A 38 -9.66 -1.66 -9.27
C LYS A 38 -8.72 -0.75 -8.49
N ASP A 39 -8.65 0.50 -8.96
CA ASP A 39 -7.99 1.59 -8.25
C ASP A 39 -9.02 2.28 -7.34
N GLU A 40 -8.77 2.23 -6.04
CA GLU A 40 -9.61 2.83 -4.98
C GLU A 40 -9.19 4.25 -4.62
N SER A 41 -8.14 4.80 -5.25
CA SER A 41 -7.74 6.21 -5.04
C SER A 41 -8.70 7.22 -5.66
N GLY A 42 -9.67 6.76 -6.48
CA GLY A 42 -10.56 7.63 -7.24
C GLY A 42 -9.96 8.14 -8.57
N ASN A 43 -8.69 7.84 -8.86
CA ASN A 43 -8.01 8.28 -10.08
C ASN A 43 -8.24 7.39 -11.31
N SER A 44 -9.05 6.33 -11.17
CA SER A 44 -9.44 5.44 -12.27
C SER A 44 -8.27 4.71 -12.94
N ASN A 45 -7.19 4.45 -12.21
CA ASN A 45 -6.01 3.74 -12.70
C ASN A 45 -6.16 2.21 -12.58
N LYS A 46 -7.26 1.66 -13.12
CA LYS A 46 -7.55 0.23 -13.02
C LYS A 46 -6.44 -0.60 -13.69
N GLY A 47 -5.95 -1.62 -12.99
CA GLY A 47 -5.00 -2.60 -13.53
C GLY A 47 -5.64 -3.57 -14.52
N THR A 48 -4.87 -4.03 -15.48
CA THR A 48 -5.22 -5.10 -16.42
C THR A 48 -4.22 -6.23 -16.27
N ASP A 49 -4.69 -7.44 -16.01
CA ASP A 49 -3.85 -8.62 -15.89
C ASP A 49 -3.43 -9.17 -17.27
N SER A 50 -2.19 -9.63 -17.35
CA SER A 50 -1.62 -10.34 -18.50
C SER A 50 -1.34 -11.82 -18.22
N GLY A 51 -1.69 -12.32 -17.02
CA GLY A 51 -1.46 -13.71 -16.58
C GLY A 51 -2.64 -14.29 -15.80
N ASP A 52 -2.52 -15.56 -15.38
CA ASP A 52 -3.56 -16.28 -14.62
C ASP A 52 -3.39 -16.09 -13.10
N PHE A 53 -3.83 -14.92 -12.62
CA PHE A 53 -3.81 -14.64 -11.19
C PHE A 53 -5.01 -15.25 -10.47
N ASN A 54 -4.75 -15.71 -9.25
CA ASN A 54 -5.80 -16.19 -8.35
C ASN A 54 -5.88 -15.26 -7.14
N PHE A 55 -7.09 -15.04 -6.62
CA PHE A 55 -7.29 -14.32 -5.37
C PHE A 55 -7.34 -15.31 -4.20
N LYS A 56 -6.67 -14.95 -3.10
CA LYS A 56 -6.65 -15.73 -1.86
C LYS A 56 -6.73 -14.78 -0.67
N ASN A 57 -7.18 -15.29 0.48
CA ASN A 57 -7.24 -14.52 1.71
C ASN A 57 -5.88 -13.86 2.03
N GLY A 58 -5.88 -12.53 2.02
CA GLY A 58 -4.74 -11.67 2.23
C GLY A 58 -4.63 -11.18 3.67
N LYS A 59 -3.88 -10.09 3.85
CA LYS A 59 -3.80 -9.41 5.16
C LYS A 59 -5.12 -8.73 5.52
N PHE A 60 -5.77 -8.13 4.53
CA PHE A 60 -7.08 -7.50 4.61
C PHE A 60 -7.85 -7.92 3.36
N GLY A 61 -9.02 -8.55 3.53
CA GLY A 61 -9.77 -9.12 2.39
C GLY A 61 -8.94 -10.17 1.63
N ASP A 62 -9.17 -10.25 0.33
CA ASP A 62 -8.35 -11.03 -0.59
C ASP A 62 -7.07 -10.28 -1.03
N ALA A 63 -6.15 -11.03 -1.60
CA ALA A 63 -4.93 -10.55 -2.25
C ALA A 63 -4.63 -11.39 -3.49
N VAL A 64 -3.90 -10.81 -4.44
CA VAL A 64 -3.40 -11.53 -5.61
C VAL A 64 -2.31 -12.52 -5.20
N PHE A 65 -2.50 -13.77 -5.60
CA PHE A 65 -1.51 -14.84 -5.53
C PHE A 65 -0.81 -14.96 -6.89
N ALA A 66 0.40 -14.41 -6.98
CA ALA A 66 1.23 -14.48 -8.17
C ALA A 66 2.06 -15.79 -8.19
N LYS A 67 1.91 -16.60 -9.24
CA LYS A 67 2.68 -17.83 -9.45
C LYS A 67 3.93 -17.63 -10.33
N GLY A 68 4.11 -16.42 -10.86
CA GLY A 68 5.28 -16.05 -11.67
C GLY A 68 5.03 -15.99 -13.19
N ASP A 69 3.77 -15.98 -13.64
CA ASP A 69 3.36 -16.11 -15.04
C ASP A 69 2.56 -14.91 -15.58
N GLY A 70 2.95 -13.68 -15.23
CA GLY A 70 2.36 -12.47 -15.80
C GLY A 70 2.61 -11.22 -14.98
N ALA A 71 1.91 -10.14 -15.34
CA ALA A 71 1.89 -8.88 -14.61
C ALA A 71 0.47 -8.31 -14.51
N ILE A 72 0.26 -7.42 -13.54
CA ILE A 72 -0.90 -6.54 -13.51
C ILE A 72 -0.41 -5.18 -14.00
N ASP A 73 -0.78 -4.85 -15.23
CA ASP A 73 -0.32 -3.67 -15.94
C ASP A 73 -1.29 -2.50 -15.71
N VAL A 74 -0.76 -1.38 -15.23
CA VAL A 74 -1.50 -0.12 -15.11
C VAL A 74 -1.00 0.79 -16.23
N LYS A 75 -1.91 1.23 -17.11
CA LYS A 75 -1.56 2.14 -18.20
C LYS A 75 -1.31 3.54 -17.68
N ASP A 76 -0.41 4.25 -18.36
CA ASP A 76 -0.15 5.66 -18.09
C ASP A 76 -1.43 6.49 -18.12
N SER A 77 -1.53 7.40 -17.16
CA SER A 77 -2.64 8.34 -17.03
C SER A 77 -2.12 9.69 -16.54
N PRO A 78 -2.87 10.79 -16.76
CA PRO A 78 -2.47 12.12 -16.27
C PRO A 78 -2.23 12.16 -14.75
N SER A 79 -2.98 11.38 -13.96
CA SER A 79 -2.79 11.32 -12.50
C SER A 79 -1.48 10.64 -12.13
N LEU A 80 -1.10 9.55 -12.81
CA LEU A 80 0.18 8.86 -12.54
C LEU A 80 1.37 9.71 -12.99
N LEU A 81 1.22 10.38 -14.13
CA LEU A 81 2.26 11.26 -14.69
C LEU A 81 2.39 12.61 -13.95
N SER A 82 1.46 12.97 -13.06
CA SER A 82 1.58 14.17 -12.23
C SER A 82 2.65 14.08 -11.13
N VAL A 83 3.20 12.89 -10.89
CA VAL A 83 4.29 12.67 -9.94
C VAL A 83 5.62 13.01 -10.62
N GLU A 84 6.01 14.29 -10.56
CA GLU A 84 7.15 14.80 -11.34
C GLU A 84 8.50 14.77 -10.60
N LYS A 85 8.51 14.67 -9.27
CA LYS A 85 9.73 14.83 -8.46
C LYS A 85 10.00 13.63 -7.56
N GLU A 86 9.09 13.41 -6.62
CA GLU A 86 9.27 12.45 -5.53
C GLU A 86 8.05 11.54 -5.48
N MET A 87 8.30 10.25 -5.29
CA MET A 87 7.27 9.23 -5.22
C MET A 87 7.57 8.29 -4.06
N THR A 88 6.53 7.90 -3.33
CA THR A 88 6.59 6.83 -2.33
C THR A 88 5.69 5.70 -2.78
N ILE A 89 6.20 4.46 -2.76
CA ILE A 89 5.43 3.25 -3.04
C ILE A 89 5.44 2.40 -1.77
N ALA A 90 4.26 1.96 -1.32
CA ALA A 90 4.09 1.06 -0.19
C ALA A 90 3.15 -0.08 -0.59
N ALA A 91 3.48 -1.31 -0.18
CA ALA A 91 2.68 -2.49 -0.50
C ALA A 91 2.81 -3.56 0.59
N TRP A 92 1.76 -4.37 0.75
CA TRP A 92 1.82 -5.62 1.49
C TRP A 92 2.18 -6.75 0.54
N PHE A 93 3.23 -7.51 0.83
CA PHE A 93 3.58 -8.71 0.09
C PHE A 93 4.02 -9.81 1.06
N ARG A 94 3.80 -11.06 0.64
CA ARG A 94 4.20 -12.27 1.36
C ARG A 94 4.90 -13.20 0.38
N VAL A 95 6.07 -13.71 0.77
CA VAL A 95 6.85 -14.66 -0.02
C VAL A 95 6.79 -16.00 0.68
N ASP A 96 6.31 -17.02 -0.03
CA ASP A 96 6.09 -18.36 0.51
C ASP A 96 7.17 -19.36 0.12
N ALA A 97 8.02 -19.01 -0.84
CA ALA A 97 9.14 -19.84 -1.27
C ALA A 97 10.42 -19.44 -0.53
N ASP A 98 11.25 -20.44 -0.23
CA ASP A 98 12.64 -20.19 0.15
C ASP A 98 13.36 -19.51 -1.02
N SER A 99 14.22 -18.53 -0.70
CA SER A 99 15.10 -17.93 -1.70
C SER A 99 15.94 -19.01 -2.37
N ASP A 100 15.75 -19.24 -3.67
CA ASP A 100 16.61 -20.12 -4.48
C ASP A 100 18.04 -19.56 -4.65
N THR A 101 18.31 -18.36 -4.12
CA THR A 101 19.68 -17.97 -3.78
C THR A 101 20.03 -18.66 -2.47
N GLY A 102 20.63 -19.85 -2.56
CA GLY A 102 21.09 -20.64 -1.42
C GLY A 102 21.98 -19.87 -0.43
N PRO A 103 22.41 -20.48 0.70
CA PRO A 103 23.18 -19.77 1.72
C PRO A 103 24.37 -19.06 1.08
N ARG A 104 24.38 -17.73 1.13
CA ARG A 104 25.50 -16.92 0.65
C ARG A 104 26.68 -17.20 1.57
N LYS A 105 27.42 -18.29 1.29
CA LYS A 105 28.80 -18.45 1.71
C LYS A 105 29.54 -17.32 1.00
N MET A 106 29.65 -16.17 1.67
CA MET A 106 30.63 -15.17 1.29
C MET A 106 31.96 -15.90 1.31
N ALA A 107 32.52 -16.17 0.13
CA ALA A 107 33.85 -16.70 -0.02
C ALA A 107 34.81 -15.61 0.48
N LEU A 108 35.06 -15.59 1.78
CA LEU A 108 36.26 -15.01 2.35
C LEU A 108 37.40 -15.95 1.95
N THR A 109 37.96 -15.70 0.78
CA THR A 109 39.27 -16.22 0.41
C THR A 109 40.28 -15.48 1.28
N TYR A 110 40.88 -16.20 2.24
CA TYR A 110 42.14 -15.80 2.89
C TYR A 110 43.30 -16.34 2.07
#